data_AF-A0A3N5MVW4-F1
#
_entry.id   AF-A0A3N5MVW4-F1
#
_cell.length_a   1.000
_cell.length_b   1.000
_cell.length_c   1.000
_cell.angle_alpha   90.00
_cell.angle_beta   90.00
_cell.angle_gamma   90.00
#
_symmetry.space_group_name_H-M   'P 1'
#
loop_
_entity.id
_entity.type
_entity.pdbx_description
1 polymer ?
#
loop_
_entity_poly.entity_id
_entity_poly.type
_entity_poly.pdbx_seq_one_letter_code
_entity_poly.pdbx_strand_id
1 'polypeptide(L)'
;MPVTKHLHSLESADLIRLASLQPELEYAFKHALVQEAVYTSLLKHDRRILHLTVGESLEQLYPDSRDELAPMLAMHFDEAGEHL
;
A
#
# COMPACT_ATOMS: atom_id res chain seq x y z
N MET A 1 15.57 -6.91 -9.82
CA MET A 1 16.06 -7.04 -8.42
C MET A 1 14.89 -7.50 -7.57
N PRO A 2 15.01 -8.56 -6.77
CA PRO A 2 13.86 -9.08 -6.01
C PRO A 2 13.43 -8.08 -4.94
N VAL A 3 12.11 -7.88 -4.80
CA VAL A 3 11.49 -6.96 -3.81
C VAL A 3 11.97 -7.24 -2.37
N THR A 4 12.24 -8.51 -2.06
CA THR A 4 12.74 -8.97 -0.76
C THR A 4 14.04 -8.29 -0.31
N LYS A 5 14.96 -7.99 -1.24
CA LYS A 5 16.21 -7.29 -0.91
C LYS A 5 15.94 -5.86 -0.43
N HIS A 6 14.99 -5.17 -1.05
CA HIS A 6 14.62 -3.81 -0.67
C HIS A 6 13.87 -3.79 0.66
N LEU A 7 12.98 -4.76 0.90
CA LEU A 7 12.30 -4.91 2.19
C LEU A 7 13.29 -5.13 3.34
N HIS A 8 14.28 -6.02 3.16
CA HIS A 8 15.34 -6.20 4.17
C HIS A 8 16.17 -4.93 4.41
N SER A 9 16.41 -4.15 3.35
CA SER A 9 17.16 -2.89 3.48
C SER A 9 16.36 -1.84 4.26
N LEU A 10 15.04 -1.74 4.01
CA LEU A 10 14.13 -0.84 4.73
C LEU A 10 13.94 -1.27 6.20
N GLU A 11 13.87 -2.57 6.46
CA GLU A 11 13.77 -3.13 7.81
C GLU A 11 15.07 -2.90 8.60
N SER A 12 16.24 -3.13 7.97
CA SER A 12 17.54 -2.86 8.59
C SER A 12 17.77 -1.37 8.88
N ALA A 13 17.15 -0.50 8.08
CA ALA A 13 17.14 0.95 8.28
C ALA A 13 16.06 1.43 9.27
N ASP A 14 15.31 0.51 9.87
CA ASP A 14 14.26 0.77 10.87
C ASP A 14 13.07 1.61 10.36
N LEU A 15 12.84 1.60 9.05
CA LEU A 15 11.76 2.37 8.40
C LEU A 15 10.44 1.59 8.32
N ILE A 16 10.54 0.27 8.18
CA ILE A 16 9.40 -0.66 8.17
C ILE A 16 9.61 -1.75 9.21
N ARG A 17 8.54 -2.45 9.55
CA ARG A 17 8.55 -3.65 10.38
C ARG A 17 7.70 -4.74 9.76
N LEU A 18 8.03 -5.98 10.06
CA LEU A 18 7.14 -7.11 9.85
C LEU A 18 5.87 -6.94 10.71
N ALA A 19 4.71 -6.90 10.07
CA ALA A 19 3.41 -6.70 10.71
C ALA A 19 2.67 -8.02 10.93
N SER A 20 2.70 -8.89 9.92
CA SER A 20 2.14 -10.24 9.99
C SER A 20 2.97 -11.22 9.17
N LEU A 21 2.97 -12.48 9.58
CA LEU A 21 3.52 -13.61 8.83
C LEU A 21 2.44 -14.56 8.32
N GLN A 22 1.26 -14.52 8.93
CA GLN A 22 0.16 -15.46 8.70
C GLN A 22 -1.19 -14.74 8.83
N PRO A 23 -2.17 -15.04 7.96
CA PRO A 23 -2.08 -15.99 6.84
C PRO A 23 -1.15 -15.51 5.70
N GLU A 24 -0.84 -14.22 5.67
CA GLU A 24 -0.03 -13.58 4.63
C GLU A 24 1.12 -12.76 5.24
N LEU A 25 2.18 -12.59 4.45
CA LEU A 25 3.35 -11.80 4.84
C LEU A 25 3.05 -10.32 4.64
N GLU A 26 3.00 -9.56 5.73
CA GLU A 26 2.70 -8.14 5.73
C GLU A 26 3.83 -7.33 6.36
N TYR A 27 4.12 -6.18 5.75
CA TYR A 27 5.02 -5.17 6.30
C TYR A 27 4.27 -3.87 6.48
N ALA A 28 4.58 -3.15 7.56
CA ALA A 28 4.03 -1.84 7.84
C ALA A 28 5.14 -0.81 8.07
N PHE A 29 4.85 0.46 7.78
CA PHE A 29 5.71 1.55 8.21
C PHE A 29 5.84 1.55 9.74
N LYS A 30 7.07 1.74 10.23
CA LYS A 30 7.30 1.72 11.68
C LYS A 30 6.64 2.92 12.37
N HIS A 31 6.66 4.08 11.70
CA HIS A 31 6.14 5.35 12.20
C HIS A 31 5.27 6.05 11.15
N ALA A 32 4.15 6.63 11.58
CA ALA A 32 3.25 7.40 10.70
C ALA A 32 3.98 8.57 10.00
N LEU A 33 4.91 9.23 10.70
CA LEU A 33 5.71 10.33 10.12
C LEU A 33 6.62 9.87 8.97
N VAL A 34 7.12 8.63 9.00
CA VAL A 34 7.91 8.07 7.89
C VAL A 34 7.01 7.84 6.69
N GLN A 35 5.83 7.27 6.90
CA GLN A 35 4.83 7.09 5.85
C GLN A 35 4.43 8.42 5.24
N GLU A 36 4.14 9.43 6.06
CA GLU A 36 3.76 10.78 5.61
C GLU A 36 4.90 11.45 4.82
N ALA A 37 6.14 11.38 5.30
CA ALA A 37 7.29 11.95 4.60
C ALA A 37 7.52 11.30 3.23
N VAL A 38 7.41 9.97 3.13
CA VAL A 38 7.51 9.24 1.85
C VAL A 38 6.34 9.62 0.94
N TYR A 39 5.12 9.57 1.47
CA TYR A 39 3.91 9.84 0.70
C TYR A 39 3.88 11.26 0.13
N THR A 40 4.31 12.26 0.91
CA THR A 40 4.38 13.67 0.49
C THR A 40 5.55 13.95 -0.46
N SER A 41 6.59 13.10 -0.47
CA SER A 41 7.71 13.22 -1.41
C SER A 41 7.39 12.74 -2.84
N LEU A 42 6.31 11.97 -3.01
CA LEU A 42 5.87 11.47 -4.31
C LEU A 42 5.20 12.56 -5.15
N LEU A 43 5.41 12.53 -6.46
CA LEU A 43 4.66 13.39 -7.38
C LEU A 43 3.16 13.01 -7.33
N LYS A 44 2.29 14.01 -7.48
CA LYS A 44 0.83 13.80 -7.48
C LYS A 44 0.38 12.77 -8.52
N HIS A 45 1.01 12.77 -9.69
CA HIS A 45 0.76 11.79 -10.74
C HIS A 45 1.10 10.35 -10.29
N ASP A 46 2.27 10.17 -9.67
CA ASP A 46 2.73 8.85 -9.23
C ASP A 46 1.87 8.32 -8.07
N ARG A 47 1.43 9.21 -7.17
CA ARG A 47 0.46 8.86 -6.13
C ARG A 47 -0.82 8.29 -6.73
N ARG A 48 -1.40 8.94 -7.74
CA ARG A 48 -2.62 8.47 -8.41
C ARG A 48 -2.46 7.08 -9.01
N ILE A 49 -1.34 6.86 -9.72
CA ILE A 49 -1.04 5.55 -10.31
C ILE A 49 -0.92 4.48 -9.23
N LEU A 50 -0.19 4.76 -8.14
CA LEU A 50 -0.04 3.79 -7.05
C LEU A 50 -1.37 3.49 -6.37
N HIS A 51 -2.21 4.50 -6.14
CA HIS A 51 -3.55 4.30 -5.57
C HIS A 51 -4.44 3.44 -6.47
N LEU A 52 -4.43 3.68 -7.79
CA LEU A 52 -5.16 2.87 -8.76
C LEU A 52 -4.69 1.41 -8.73
N THR A 53 -3.38 1.21 -8.84
CA THR A 53 -2.77 -0.13 -8.87
C THR A 53 -3.07 -0.92 -7.60
N VAL A 54 -3.07 -0.27 -6.42
CA VAL A 54 -3.44 -0.93 -5.16
C VAL A 54 -4.93 -1.29 -5.15
N GLY A 55 -5.82 -0.38 -5.57
CA GLY A 55 -7.26 -0.66 -5.66
C GLY A 55 -7.58 -1.86 -6.56
N GLU A 56 -7.05 -1.86 -7.78
CA GLU A 56 -7.22 -2.96 -8.74
C GLU A 56 -6.66 -4.29 -8.22
N SER A 57 -5.49 -4.25 -7.57
CA SER A 57 -4.87 -5.45 -6.99
C SER A 57 -5.70 -6.01 -5.84
N LEU A 58 -6.25 -5.16 -4.97
CA LEU A 58 -7.12 -5.58 -3.86
C LEU A 58 -8.41 -6.22 -4.39
N GLU A 59 -9.03 -5.64 -5.42
CA GLU A 59 -10.22 -6.23 -6.04
C GLU A 59 -9.95 -7.58 -6.71
N GLN A 60 -8.76 -7.76 -7.30
CA GLN A 60 -8.38 -8.99 -7.97
C GLN A 60 -7.99 -10.11 -6.99
N LEU A 61 -7.28 -9.77 -5.92
CA LEU A 61 -6.76 -10.75 -4.95
C LEU A 61 -7.84 -11.23 -3.98
N TYR A 62 -8.81 -10.37 -3.63
CA TYR A 62 -9.85 -10.69 -2.65
C TYR A 62 -11.27 -10.50 -3.22
N PRO A 63 -11.64 -11.24 -4.27
CA PRO A 63 -12.95 -11.07 -4.93
C PRO A 63 -14.13 -11.37 -4.01
N ASP A 64 -13.96 -12.27 -3.04
CA ASP A 64 -15.00 -12.69 -2.10
C ASP A 64 -15.18 -11.72 -0.91
N SER A 65 -14.23 -10.81 -0.68
CA SER A 65 -14.25 -9.82 0.42
C SER A 65 -14.55 -8.40 -0.07
N ARG A 66 -15.13 -8.25 -1.27
CA ARG A 66 -15.40 -6.94 -1.88
C ARG A 66 -16.23 -6.01 -1.00
N ASP A 67 -17.28 -6.53 -0.36
CA ASP A 67 -18.14 -5.74 0.52
C ASP A 67 -17.38 -5.27 1.78
N GLU A 68 -16.51 -6.11 2.33
CA GLU A 68 -15.68 -5.77 3.49
C GLU A 68 -14.60 -4.74 3.14
N LEU A 69 -14.03 -4.84 1.93
CA LEU A 69 -13.01 -3.92 1.42
C LEU A 69 -13.59 -2.65 0.81
N ALA A 70 -14.92 -2.54 0.64
CA ALA A 70 -15.55 -1.42 -0.06
C ALA A 70 -15.11 -0.03 0.44
N PRO A 71 -15.00 0.25 1.76
CA PRO A 71 -14.49 1.55 2.23
C PRO A 71 -13.04 1.83 1.82
N MET A 72 -12.20 0.79 1.81
CA MET A 72 -10.79 0.89 1.42
C MET A 72 -10.66 1.10 -0.08
N LEU A 73 -11.42 0.33 -0.87
CA LEU A 73 -11.46 0.46 -2.33
C LEU A 73 -11.94 1.86 -2.76
N ALA A 74 -13.00 2.37 -2.13
CA ALA A 74 -13.50 3.72 -2.38
C ALA A 74 -12.41 4.78 -2.17
N MET A 75 -11.66 4.70 -1.05
CA MET A 75 -10.54 5.61 -0.79
C MET A 75 -9.44 5.49 -1.86
N HIS A 76 -9.08 4.28 -2.28
CA HIS A 76 -8.03 4.09 -3.28
C HIS A 76 -8.43 4.61 -4.67
N PHE A 77 -9.67 4.39 -5.11
CA PHE A 77 -10.13 4.91 -6.40
C PHE A 77 -10.34 6.43 -6.39
N ASP A 78 -10.83 6.99 -5.28
CA ASP A 78 -10.96 8.45 -5.12
C ASP A 78 -9.59 9.16 -5.19
N GLU A 79 -8.59 8.65 -4.46
CA GLU A 79 -7.22 9.18 -4.50
C GLU A 79 -6.53 8.96 -5.87
N ALA A 80 -6.94 7.94 -6.63
CA ALA A 80 -6.52 7.74 -8.01
C ALA A 80 -7.12 8.79 -8.97
N GLY A 81 -8.21 9.44 -8.56
CA GLY A 81 -9.00 10.35 -9.39
C GLY A 81 -10.02 9.64 -10.28
N GLU A 82 -10.22 8.33 -10.08
CA GLU A 82 -11.32 7.56 -10.67
C GLU A 82 -12.59 7.91 -9.89
N HIS A 83 -13.36 8.85 -10.41
CA HIS A 83 -14.71 9.09 -9.93
C HIS A 83 -15.65 8.23 -10.78
N LEU A 84 -16.35 7.29 -10.13
CA LEU A 84 -17.50 6.62 -10.74
C LEU A 84 -18.66 7.61 -11.00
#